data_AF-B2JP24-F1
#
_entry.id   AF-B2JP24-F1
#
_cell.length_a   1.000
_cell.length_b   1.000
_cell.length_c   1.000
_cell.angle_alpha   90.00
_cell.angle_beta   90.00
_cell.angle_gamma   90.00
#
_symmetry.space_group_name_H-M   'P 1'
#
loop_
_entity.id
_entity.type
_entity.pdbx_description
1 polymer ?
#
loop_
_entity_poly.entity_id
_entity_poly.type
_entity_poly.pdbx_seq_one_letter_code
_entity_poly.pdbx_strand_id
1 'polypeptide(L)'
;MRRCQVIAPRATPVTQSPSGADARRAVICWIHQTMNPLSMDSVSPFDPAQLLAEYADLRQRAAALEEQVPACLQRISDKLHRIGGESELADHYRSLLVGARSNALVSIENYHEVIPYLQTAESVIAQLDGQPSAPATHESRAALLDQLDQLIDATAGMIDLAEQCFVDAKHTDVDAVPQSILDDPLHPEL
;
A
#
# COMPACT_ATOMS: atom_id res chain seq x y z
N MET A 1 -46.05 -32.25 -17.73
CA MET A 1 -45.22 -31.27 -18.44
C MET A 1 -45.51 -29.86 -17.90
N ARG A 2 -44.68 -29.37 -16.98
CA ARG A 2 -44.68 -27.96 -16.54
C ARG A 2 -43.22 -27.52 -16.43
N ARG A 3 -42.85 -26.48 -17.18
CA ARG A 3 -41.51 -25.91 -17.29
C ARG A 3 -41.16 -25.17 -15.99
N CYS A 4 -40.06 -25.54 -15.35
CA CYS A 4 -39.40 -24.72 -14.34
C CYS A 4 -38.67 -23.57 -15.05
N GLN A 5 -39.06 -22.33 -14.77
CA GLN A 5 -38.32 -21.13 -15.18
C GLN A 5 -37.11 -20.96 -14.26
N VAL A 6 -35.96 -20.81 -14.89
CA VAL A 6 -34.66 -20.48 -14.29
C VAL A 6 -34.70 -19.02 -13.85
N ILE A 7 -34.50 -18.79 -12.55
CA ILE A 7 -34.28 -17.44 -11.99
C ILE A 7 -32.79 -17.14 -12.12
N ALA A 8 -32.46 -16.13 -12.94
CA ALA A 8 -31.10 -15.59 -13.05
C ALA A 8 -30.76 -14.74 -11.80
N PRO A 9 -29.54 -14.82 -11.25
CA PRO A 9 -29.11 -13.92 -10.19
C PRO A 9 -28.85 -12.52 -10.75
N ARG A 10 -29.46 -11.54 -10.07
CA ARG A 10 -29.32 -10.10 -10.30
C ARG A 10 -27.92 -9.68 -9.87
N ALA A 11 -27.05 -9.36 -10.84
CA ALA A 11 -25.73 -8.80 -10.57
C ALA A 11 -25.89 -7.48 -9.80
N THR A 12 -25.34 -7.43 -8.60
CA THR A 12 -25.09 -6.19 -7.87
C THR A 12 -23.96 -5.44 -8.57
N PRO A 13 -24.09 -4.14 -8.84
CA PRO A 13 -22.95 -3.35 -9.28
C PRO A 13 -21.97 -3.25 -8.11
N VAL A 14 -20.80 -3.88 -8.26
CA VAL A 14 -19.62 -3.57 -7.46
C VAL A 14 -19.36 -2.08 -7.65
N THR A 15 -19.59 -1.30 -6.60
CA THR A 15 -19.12 0.08 -6.54
C THR A 15 -17.63 -0.03 -6.31
N GLN A 16 -16.85 -0.02 -7.39
CA GLN A 16 -15.42 0.24 -7.32
C GLN A 16 -15.26 1.65 -6.74
N SER A 17 -14.82 1.72 -5.49
CA SER A 17 -14.24 2.95 -4.96
C SER A 17 -13.09 3.34 -5.89
N PRO A 18 -13.06 4.57 -6.43
CA PRO A 18 -11.96 5.00 -7.28
C PRO A 18 -10.67 4.88 -6.50
N SER A 19 -9.69 4.18 -7.06
CA SER A 19 -8.31 4.21 -6.58
C SER A 19 -7.85 5.66 -6.52
N GLY A 20 -7.04 6.03 -5.54
CA GLY A 20 -6.47 7.38 -5.42
C GLY A 20 -5.78 7.83 -6.73
N ALA A 21 -5.26 6.90 -7.52
CA ALA A 21 -4.68 7.12 -8.84
C ALA A 21 -5.71 7.58 -9.89
N ASP A 22 -6.93 7.04 -9.88
CA ASP A 22 -7.99 7.44 -10.82
C ASP A 22 -8.57 8.82 -10.47
N ALA A 23 -8.65 9.13 -9.18
CA ALA A 23 -9.06 10.46 -8.72
C ALA A 23 -8.02 11.54 -9.10
N ARG A 24 -6.71 11.21 -9.03
CA ARG A 24 -5.62 12.11 -9.45
C ARG A 24 -5.69 12.43 -10.95
N ARG A 25 -5.87 11.44 -11.82
CA ARG A 25 -6.04 11.64 -13.27
C ARG A 25 -7.30 12.43 -13.61
N ALA A 26 -8.39 12.20 -12.88
CA ALA A 26 -9.66 12.91 -13.10
C ALA A 26 -9.59 14.39 -12.69
N VAL A 27 -8.91 14.72 -11.58
CA VAL A 27 -8.72 16.11 -11.12
C VAL A 27 -7.81 16.89 -12.07
N ILE A 28 -6.72 16.28 -12.55
CA ILE A 28 -5.83 16.88 -13.55
C ILE A 28 -6.57 17.14 -14.87
N CYS A 29 -7.40 16.20 -15.34
CA CYS A 29 -8.25 16.39 -16.52
C CYS A 29 -9.29 17.51 -16.34
N TRP A 30 -9.91 17.64 -15.16
CA TRP A 30 -10.93 18.64 -14.88
C TRP A 30 -10.36 20.06 -14.81
N ILE A 31 -9.17 20.23 -14.23
CA ILE A 31 -8.46 21.52 -14.18
C ILE A 31 -8.04 21.96 -15.59
N HIS A 32 -7.56 21.03 -16.43
CA HIS A 32 -7.23 21.33 -17.84
C HIS A 32 -8.44 21.71 -18.70
N GLN A 33 -9.63 21.20 -18.40
CA GLN A 33 -10.81 21.46 -19.23
C GLN A 33 -11.52 22.79 -18.92
N THR A 34 -11.22 23.42 -17.77
CA THR A 34 -11.88 24.65 -17.31
C THR A 34 -11.07 25.93 -17.53
N MET A 35 -9.80 25.84 -17.92
CA MET A 35 -8.99 27.02 -18.25
C MET A 35 -8.14 26.79 -19.52
N ASN A 36 -8.60 27.34 -20.65
CA ASN A 36 -7.91 28.39 -21.43
C ASN A 36 -8.06 28.20 -22.96
N PRO A 37 -8.69 29.13 -23.70
CA PRO A 37 -8.36 29.37 -25.10
C PRO A 37 -7.19 30.38 -25.17
N LEU A 38 -6.12 29.99 -25.87
CA LEU A 38 -4.99 30.83 -26.32
C LEU A 38 -3.96 31.21 -25.26
N SER A 39 -3.03 30.30 -24.95
CA SER A 39 -1.61 30.61 -24.68
C SER A 39 -0.79 29.32 -24.83
N MET A 40 0.01 29.23 -25.89
CA MET A 40 1.03 28.19 -26.09
C MET A 40 2.28 28.55 -25.27
N ASP A 41 2.15 28.53 -23.94
CA ASP A 41 3.28 28.28 -23.06
C ASP A 41 3.08 26.88 -22.52
N SER A 42 3.97 25.96 -22.90
CA SER A 42 3.95 24.57 -22.43
C SER A 42 4.13 24.55 -20.93
N VAL A 43 3.02 24.60 -20.19
CA VAL A 43 2.97 24.20 -18.78
C VAL A 43 3.37 22.73 -18.78
N SER A 44 4.57 22.45 -18.27
CA SER A 44 5.05 21.09 -18.15
C SER A 44 3.98 20.29 -17.37
N PRO A 45 3.48 19.15 -17.89
CA PRO A 45 2.38 18.40 -17.29
C PRO A 45 2.71 17.80 -15.90
N PHE A 46 3.94 17.99 -15.43
CA PHE A 46 4.46 17.48 -14.18
C PHE A 46 5.05 18.63 -13.36
N ASP A 47 4.46 18.93 -12.20
CA ASP A 47 5.06 19.86 -11.23
C ASP A 47 6.18 19.12 -10.46
N PRO A 48 7.46 19.48 -10.66
CA PRO A 48 8.57 18.80 -9.99
C PRO A 48 8.50 18.91 -8.46
N ALA A 49 7.98 20.03 -7.94
CA ALA A 49 7.87 20.22 -6.49
C ALA A 49 6.83 19.24 -5.89
N GLN A 50 5.74 19.00 -6.62
CA GLN A 50 4.74 18.01 -6.25
C GLN A 50 5.33 16.60 -6.24
N LEU A 51 6.03 16.18 -7.31
CA LEU A 51 6.65 14.85 -7.38
C LEU A 51 7.65 14.61 -6.24
N LEU A 52 8.44 15.63 -5.88
CA LEU A 52 9.37 15.53 -4.74
C LEU A 52 8.65 15.39 -3.40
N ALA A 53 7.54 16.11 -3.20
CA ALA A 53 6.73 15.99 -1.99
C ALA A 53 6.09 14.60 -1.88
N GLU A 54 5.57 14.07 -2.99
CA GLU A 54 4.98 12.73 -3.05
C GLU A 54 6.02 11.64 -2.80
N TYR A 55 7.21 11.74 -3.40
CA TYR A 55 8.31 10.84 -3.10
C TYR A 55 8.69 10.85 -1.62
N ALA A 56 8.77 12.04 -1.00
CA ALA A 56 9.10 12.16 0.42
C ALA A 56 8.03 11.52 1.33
N ASP A 57 6.75 11.71 1.00
CA ASP A 57 5.62 11.06 1.69
C ASP A 57 5.73 9.52 1.58
N LEU A 58 5.94 8.99 0.38
CA LEU A 58 6.08 7.55 0.15
C LEU A 58 7.26 6.97 0.94
N ARG A 59 8.40 7.67 0.99
CA ARG A 59 9.55 7.25 1.80
C ARG A 59 9.23 7.21 3.29
N GLN A 60 8.50 8.21 3.80
CA GLN A 60 8.08 8.26 5.19
C GLN A 60 7.11 7.11 5.53
N ARG A 61 6.15 6.83 4.66
CA ARG A 61 5.17 5.76 4.83
C ARG A 61 5.83 4.38 4.81
N ALA A 62 6.75 4.14 3.88
CA ALA A 62 7.53 2.90 3.85
C ALA A 62 8.35 2.69 5.13
N ALA A 63 9.02 3.73 5.64
CA ALA A 63 9.77 3.65 6.89
C ALA A 63 8.85 3.36 8.09
N ALA A 64 7.65 3.94 8.12
CA ALA A 64 6.67 3.68 9.17
C ALA A 64 6.18 2.22 9.15
N LEU A 65 6.04 1.61 7.97
CA LEU A 65 5.71 0.19 7.85
C LEU A 65 6.85 -0.72 8.31
N GLU A 66 8.09 -0.41 7.91
CA GLU A 66 9.30 -1.13 8.31
C GLU A 66 9.45 -1.17 9.84
N GLU A 67 9.14 -0.07 10.53
CA GLU A 67 9.20 -0.01 11.99
C GLU A 67 8.05 -0.80 12.67
N GLN A 68 6.83 -0.66 12.16
CA GLN A 68 5.64 -1.10 12.90
C GLN A 68 5.20 -2.54 12.61
N VAL A 69 5.31 -2.97 11.35
CA VAL A 69 4.76 -4.26 10.90
C VAL A 69 5.48 -5.45 11.56
N PRO A 70 6.83 -5.48 11.67
CA PRO A 70 7.52 -6.59 12.33
C PRO A 70 7.11 -6.77 13.80
N ALA A 71 6.94 -5.68 14.54
CA ALA A 71 6.49 -5.72 15.93
C ALA A 71 5.03 -6.19 16.08
N CYS A 72 4.18 -5.90 15.09
CA CYS A 72 2.82 -6.43 15.04
C CYS A 72 2.82 -7.93 14.73
N LEU A 73 3.58 -8.35 13.72
CA LEU A 73 3.73 -9.76 13.33
C LEU A 73 4.24 -10.61 14.49
N GLN A 74 5.22 -10.12 15.25
CA GLN A 74 5.75 -10.83 16.41
C GLN A 74 4.67 -11.05 17.47
N ARG A 75 3.93 -10.00 17.84
CA ARG A 75 2.83 -10.09 18.82
C ARG A 75 1.74 -11.08 18.40
N ILE A 76 1.35 -11.06 17.12
CA ILE A 76 0.38 -12.01 16.57
C ILE A 76 0.93 -13.44 16.67
N SER A 77 2.19 -13.65 16.29
CA SER A 77 2.83 -14.97 16.28
C SER A 77 3.00 -15.54 17.68
N ASP A 78 3.43 -14.72 18.64
CA ASP A 78 3.56 -15.10 20.05
C ASP A 78 2.22 -15.52 20.64
N LYS A 79 1.15 -14.78 20.35
CA LYS A 79 -0.19 -15.14 20.83
C LYS A 79 -0.69 -16.41 20.17
N LEU A 80 -0.53 -16.53 18.84
CA LEU A 80 -0.95 -17.70 18.08
C LEU A 80 -0.27 -18.98 18.59
N HIS A 81 1.02 -18.92 18.92
CA HIS A 81 1.77 -20.06 19.44
C HIS A 81 1.28 -20.52 20.83
N ARG A 82 0.66 -19.61 21.59
CA ARG A 82 0.11 -19.91 22.91
C ARG A 82 -1.32 -20.45 22.87
N ILE A 83 -2.03 -20.42 21.73
CA ILE A 83 -3.40 -20.95 21.71
C ILE A 83 -3.34 -22.48 21.70
N GLY A 84 -3.70 -23.07 22.84
CA GLY A 84 -3.74 -24.51 23.07
C GLY A 84 -5.15 -25.10 22.98
N GLY A 85 -5.21 -26.42 23.05
CA GLY A 85 -6.45 -27.20 23.05
C GLY A 85 -7.21 -27.22 21.72
N GLU A 86 -8.29 -28.01 21.67
CA GLU A 86 -9.09 -28.29 20.47
C GLU A 86 -10.53 -27.75 20.58
N SER A 87 -10.74 -26.67 21.33
CA SER A 87 -12.07 -26.07 21.46
C SER A 87 -12.44 -25.24 20.22
N GLU A 88 -13.74 -25.15 19.90
CA GLU A 88 -14.24 -24.28 18.82
C GLU A 88 -13.81 -22.81 19.00
N LEU A 89 -13.69 -22.36 20.26
CA LEU A 89 -13.20 -21.02 20.60
C LEU A 89 -11.72 -20.86 20.24
N ALA A 90 -10.89 -21.87 20.55
CA ALA A 90 -9.48 -21.89 20.17
C ALA A 90 -9.31 -21.92 18.65
N ASP A 91 -10.12 -22.70 17.94
CA ASP A 91 -10.14 -22.76 16.48
C ASP A 91 -10.50 -21.42 15.85
N HIS A 92 -11.51 -20.74 16.39
CA HIS A 92 -11.92 -19.41 15.95
C HIS A 92 -10.78 -18.39 16.06
N TYR A 93 -10.15 -18.28 17.24
CA TYR A 93 -9.05 -17.33 17.43
C TYR A 93 -7.78 -17.72 16.67
N ARG A 94 -7.47 -19.02 16.51
CA ARG A 94 -6.37 -19.47 15.64
C ARG A 94 -6.63 -19.04 14.19
N SER A 95 -7.85 -19.21 13.68
CA SER A 95 -8.19 -18.78 12.33
C SER A 95 -8.04 -17.26 12.14
N LEU A 96 -8.55 -16.46 13.09
CA LEU A 96 -8.41 -15.00 13.07
C LEU A 96 -6.94 -14.55 13.08
N LEU A 97 -6.14 -15.07 14.01
CA LEU A 97 -4.73 -14.70 14.13
C LEU A 97 -3.89 -15.20 12.95
N VAL A 98 -4.22 -16.35 12.34
CA VAL A 98 -3.58 -16.80 11.10
C VAL A 98 -3.87 -15.82 9.96
N GLY A 99 -5.11 -15.34 9.84
CA GLY A 99 -5.47 -14.30 8.87
C GLY A 99 -4.70 -12.99 9.11
N ALA A 100 -4.66 -12.51 10.34
CA ALA A 100 -3.90 -11.32 10.73
C ALA A 100 -2.40 -11.46 10.43
N ARG A 101 -1.82 -12.63 10.74
CA ARG A 101 -0.43 -12.96 10.43
C ARG A 101 -0.17 -12.94 8.92
N SER A 102 -1.08 -13.52 8.14
CA SER A 102 -0.99 -13.49 6.67
C SER A 102 -0.99 -12.05 6.14
N ASN A 103 -1.89 -11.20 6.64
CA ASN A 103 -1.94 -9.79 6.26
C ASN A 103 -0.66 -9.05 6.63
N ALA A 104 -0.11 -9.28 7.83
CA ALA A 104 1.17 -8.68 8.23
C ALA A 104 2.34 -9.12 7.32
N LEU A 105 2.38 -10.40 6.90
CA LEU A 105 3.39 -10.88 5.96
C LEU A 105 3.27 -10.26 4.57
N VAL A 106 2.05 -10.12 4.05
CA VAL A 106 1.79 -9.44 2.77
C VAL A 106 2.21 -7.96 2.84
N SER A 107 1.93 -7.30 3.97
CA SER A 107 2.41 -5.94 4.22
C SER A 107 3.94 -5.85 4.15
N ILE A 108 4.64 -6.79 4.79
CA ILE A 108 6.12 -6.89 4.73
C ILE A 108 6.65 -7.08 3.32
N GLU A 109 6.04 -7.99 2.57
CA GLU A 109 6.41 -8.25 1.18
C GLU A 109 6.29 -6.97 0.34
N ASN A 110 5.15 -6.27 0.42
CA ASN A 110 4.90 -5.08 -0.38
C ASN A 110 5.83 -3.91 -0.04
N TYR A 111 6.08 -3.60 1.24
CA TYR A 111 7.00 -2.49 1.54
C TYR A 111 8.46 -2.84 1.22
N HIS A 112 8.87 -4.10 1.26
CA HIS A 112 10.20 -4.52 0.79
C HIS A 112 10.32 -4.44 -0.73
N GLU A 113 9.28 -4.82 -1.48
CA GLU A 113 9.25 -4.71 -2.95
C GLU A 113 9.36 -3.25 -3.43
N VAL A 114 8.88 -2.30 -2.62
CA VAL A 114 8.95 -0.85 -2.90
C VAL A 114 10.38 -0.28 -2.83
N ILE A 115 11.25 -0.83 -1.98
CA ILE A 115 12.62 -0.30 -1.74
C ILE A 115 13.40 -0.04 -3.04
N PRO A 116 13.52 -0.99 -4.00
CA PRO A 116 14.24 -0.73 -5.25
C PRO A 116 13.62 0.40 -6.10
N TYR A 117 12.30 0.59 -6.05
CA TYR A 117 11.63 1.69 -6.75
C TYR A 117 11.96 3.04 -6.11
N LEU A 118 11.95 3.12 -4.77
CA LEU A 118 12.35 4.33 -4.04
C LEU A 118 13.82 4.70 -4.28
N GLN A 119 14.71 3.71 -4.35
CA GLN A 119 16.13 3.91 -4.67
C GLN A 119 16.32 4.38 -6.12
N THR A 120 15.52 3.85 -7.05
CA THR A 120 15.53 4.29 -8.45
C THR A 120 15.00 5.72 -8.56
N ALA A 121 13.92 6.06 -7.86
CA ALA A 121 13.36 7.41 -7.81
C ALA A 121 14.37 8.41 -7.22
N GLU A 122 15.08 8.05 -6.14
CA GLU A 122 16.16 8.86 -5.57
C GLU A 122 17.28 9.14 -6.60
N SER A 123 17.63 8.13 -7.41
CA SER A 123 18.63 8.28 -8.47
C SER A 123 18.14 9.16 -9.63
N VAL A 124 16.84 9.14 -9.95
CA VAL A 124 16.23 10.05 -10.94
C VAL A 124 16.18 11.48 -10.41
N ILE A 125 15.81 11.67 -9.14
CA ILE A 125 15.83 12.98 -8.46
C ILE A 125 17.24 13.56 -8.47
N ALA A 126 18.26 12.77 -8.13
CA ALA A 126 19.65 13.22 -8.18
C ALA A 126 20.11 13.62 -9.60
N GLN A 127 19.56 13.02 -10.67
CA GLN A 127 19.80 13.42 -12.05
C GLN A 127 19.07 14.71 -12.43
N LEU A 128 17.86 14.92 -11.90
CA LEU A 128 17.11 16.18 -12.04
C LEU A 128 17.80 17.33 -11.30
N ASP A 129 18.42 17.05 -10.16
CA ASP A 129 19.24 17.98 -9.37
C ASP A 129 20.69 18.11 -9.91
N GLY A 130 21.04 17.24 -10.87
CA GLY A 130 22.36 17.06 -11.44
C GLY A 130 22.94 18.31 -12.13
N GLN A 131 24.05 18.77 -11.56
CA GLN A 131 24.95 19.83 -11.99
C GLN A 131 25.56 19.65 -13.41
N PRO A 132 26.08 20.72 -14.05
CA PRO A 132 26.11 20.93 -15.50
C PRO A 132 27.14 20.05 -16.23
N SER A 133 26.83 18.76 -16.39
CA SER A 133 27.58 17.86 -17.25
C SER A 133 26.80 17.70 -18.55
N ALA A 134 26.87 18.75 -19.38
CA ALA A 134 26.08 19.00 -20.60
C ALA A 134 24.69 19.61 -20.34
N PRO A 135 24.19 20.51 -21.22
CA PRO A 135 22.84 21.04 -21.12
C PRO A 135 21.86 19.89 -21.28
N ALA A 136 21.22 19.46 -20.18
CA ALA A 136 20.06 18.58 -20.26
C ALA A 136 19.06 19.25 -21.21
N THR A 137 18.77 18.59 -22.33
CA THR A 137 17.74 19.08 -23.24
C THR A 137 16.42 19.11 -22.48
N HIS A 138 15.54 20.05 -22.84
CA HIS A 138 14.17 20.08 -22.29
C HIS A 138 13.47 18.71 -22.43
N GLU A 139 13.76 17.98 -23.50
CA GLU A 139 13.30 16.62 -23.76
C GLU A 139 13.86 15.59 -22.75
N SER A 140 15.16 15.65 -22.44
CA SER A 140 15.78 14.78 -21.43
C SER A 140 15.22 15.03 -20.03
N ARG A 141 14.99 16.31 -19.67
CA ARG A 141 14.38 16.65 -18.38
C ARG A 141 12.93 16.20 -18.30
N ALA A 142 12.15 16.35 -19.37
CA ALA A 142 10.78 15.87 -19.42
C ALA A 142 10.69 14.34 -19.29
N ALA A 143 11.60 13.60 -19.93
CA ALA A 143 11.67 12.14 -19.80
C ALA A 143 12.00 11.68 -18.37
N LEU A 144 12.89 12.39 -17.66
CA LEU A 144 13.19 12.11 -16.25
C LEU A 144 12.00 12.37 -15.33
N LEU A 145 11.23 13.44 -15.57
CA LEU A 145 10.01 13.73 -14.80
C LEU A 145 8.93 12.68 -15.04
N ASP A 146 8.73 12.27 -16.30
CA ASP A 146 7.79 11.21 -16.65
C ASP A 146 8.19 9.86 -16.02
N GLN A 147 9.49 9.55 -16.02
CA GLN A 147 10.01 8.37 -15.32
C GLN A 147 9.79 8.46 -13.80
N LEU A 148 10.00 9.63 -13.18
CA LEU A 148 9.77 9.83 -11.75
C LEU A 148 8.30 9.65 -11.38
N ASP A 149 7.39 10.21 -12.18
CA ASP A 149 5.94 10.06 -12.02
C ASP A 149 5.52 8.58 -12.05
N GLN A 150 6.00 7.83 -13.05
CA GLN A 150 5.72 6.38 -13.15
C GLN A 150 6.23 5.60 -11.94
N LEU A 151 7.42 5.95 -11.41
CA LEU A 151 7.97 5.32 -10.21
C LEU A 151 7.14 5.65 -8.96
N ILE A 152 6.68 6.89 -8.83
CA ILE A 152 5.82 7.33 -7.73
C ILE A 152 4.47 6.61 -7.77
N ASP A 153 3.82 6.55 -8.93
CA ASP A 153 2.54 5.86 -9.10
C ASP A 153 2.64 4.36 -8.77
N ALA A 154 3.67 3.68 -9.29
CA ALA A 154 3.91 2.27 -8.98
C ALA A 154 4.16 2.05 -7.48
N THR A 155 4.96 2.92 -6.88
CA THR A 155 5.28 2.86 -5.44
C THR A 155 4.07 3.11 -4.57
N ALA A 156 3.24 4.10 -4.91
CA ALA A 156 2.03 4.44 -4.19
C ALA A 156 1.07 3.24 -4.11
N GLY A 157 0.84 2.54 -5.22
CA GLY A 157 -0.03 1.37 -5.23
C GLY A 157 0.45 0.24 -4.29
N MET A 158 1.76 -0.01 -4.25
CA MET A 158 2.33 -1.03 -3.36
C MET A 158 2.30 -0.61 -1.89
N ILE A 159 2.60 0.66 -1.57
CA ILE A 159 2.50 1.17 -0.20
C ILE A 159 1.04 1.19 0.29
N ASP A 160 0.09 1.62 -0.55
CA ASP A 160 -1.33 1.62 -0.22
C ASP A 160 -1.82 0.20 0.13
N LEU A 161 -1.40 -0.81 -0.64
CA LEU A 161 -1.69 -2.21 -0.35
C LEU A 161 -1.02 -2.67 0.95
N ALA A 162 0.24 -2.33 1.15
CA ALA A 162 0.97 -2.67 2.37
C ALA A 162 0.31 -2.10 3.63
N GLU A 163 -0.13 -0.84 3.57
CA GLU A 163 -0.85 -0.16 4.65
C GLU A 163 -2.21 -0.79 4.90
N GLN A 164 -2.97 -1.10 3.86
CA GLN A 164 -4.27 -1.76 4.00
C GLN A 164 -4.12 -3.12 4.70
N CYS A 165 -3.17 -3.94 4.25
CA CYS A 165 -2.89 -5.22 4.90
C CYS A 165 -2.43 -5.04 6.36
N PHE A 166 -1.64 -4.01 6.67
CA PHE A 166 -1.24 -3.72 8.04
C PHE A 166 -2.43 -3.28 8.92
N VAL A 167 -3.33 -2.45 8.39
CA VAL A 167 -4.56 -2.02 9.06
C VAL A 167 -5.45 -3.22 9.36
N ASP A 168 -5.59 -4.15 8.42
CA ASP A 168 -6.39 -5.37 8.61
C ASP A 168 -5.76 -6.31 9.64
N ALA A 169 -4.42 -6.41 9.66
CA ALA A 169 -3.71 -7.14 10.70
C ALA A 169 -3.93 -6.52 12.09
N LYS A 170 -3.90 -5.19 12.21
CA LYS A 170 -4.13 -4.47 13.47
C LYS A 170 -5.59 -4.50 13.96
N HIS A 171 -6.56 -4.58 13.07
CA HIS A 171 -7.97 -4.71 13.46
C HIS A 171 -8.25 -6.02 14.21
N THR A 172 -7.39 -7.02 14.04
CA THR A 172 -7.46 -8.24 14.85
C THR A 172 -6.90 -7.94 16.24
N ASP A 173 -7.79 -7.78 17.21
CA ASP A 173 -7.41 -7.55 18.60
C ASP A 173 -6.77 -8.81 19.21
N VAL A 174 -5.44 -8.79 19.27
CA VAL A 174 -4.62 -9.88 19.84
C VAL A 174 -4.85 -10.02 21.35
N ASP A 175 -5.28 -8.97 22.03
CA ASP A 175 -5.50 -8.96 23.48
C ASP A 175 -6.93 -9.39 23.85
N ALA A 176 -7.84 -9.45 22.88
CA ALA A 176 -9.16 -10.05 23.05
C ALA A 176 -9.14 -11.57 23.21
N VAL A 177 -8.01 -12.24 22.91
CA VAL A 177 -7.86 -13.70 23.03
C VAL A 177 -8.00 -14.12 24.51
N PRO A 178 -9.00 -14.95 24.87
CA PRO A 178 -9.26 -15.33 26.25
C PRO A 178 -8.10 -16.12 26.87
N GLN A 179 -7.73 -15.82 28.12
CA GLN A 179 -6.69 -16.55 28.84
C GLN A 179 -7.03 -18.04 29.02
N SER A 180 -8.30 -18.41 28.99
CA SER A 180 -8.76 -19.80 29.15
C SER A 180 -8.35 -20.74 28.01
N ILE A 181 -7.99 -20.20 26.85
CA ILE A 181 -7.50 -20.98 25.68
C ILE A 181 -6.01 -20.79 25.44
N LEU A 182 -5.33 -20.02 26.30
CA LEU A 182 -3.90 -19.82 26.22
C LEU A 182 -3.21 -20.85 27.10
N ASP A 183 -2.24 -21.55 26.54
CA ASP A 183 -1.29 -22.32 27.31
C ASP A 183 -0.50 -21.37 28.23
N ASP A 184 -0.15 -21.88 29.40
CA ASP A 184 0.75 -21.17 30.31
C ASP A 184 2.03 -20.82 29.56
N PRO A 185 2.60 -19.62 29.76
CA PRO A 185 3.87 -19.27 29.14
C PRO A 185 4.86 -20.37 29.51
N LEU A 186 5.39 -21.07 28.50
CA LEU A 186 6.44 -22.07 28.68
C LEU A 186 7.44 -21.48 29.67
N HIS A 187 7.54 -22.11 30.83
CA HIS A 187 8.36 -21.63 31.93
C HIS A 187 9.72 -21.17 31.40
N PRO A 188 10.21 -19.97 31.76
CA PRO A 188 11.64 -19.70 31.73
C PRO A 188 12.27 -20.56 32.84
N GLU A 189 12.36 -21.88 32.64
CA GLU A 189 13.18 -22.71 33.50
C GLU A 189 14.64 -22.44 33.17
N LEU A 190 15.27 -21.67 34.07
CA LEU A 190 16.67 -21.72 34.52
C LEU A 190 17.77 -21.27 33.54
#